data_AF-Q97BJ6-F1
#
_entry.id   AF-Q97BJ6-F1
#
_cell.length_a   1.000
_cell.length_b   1.000
_cell.length_c   1.000
_cell.angle_alpha   90.00
_cell.angle_beta   90.00
_cell.angle_gamma   90.00
#
_symmetry.space_group_name_H-M   'P 1'
#
loop_
_entity.id
_entity.type
_entity.pdbx_description
1 polymer ?
#
loop_
_entity_poly.entity_id
_entity_poly.type
_entity_poly.pdbx_seq_one_letter_code
_entity_poly.pdbx_strand_id
1 'polypeptide(L)'
;MKALAILSVFIALIFVALPAVSSASTPTLPPPPSSLPSITYYYDSTHYTITSTEWGSFFGEIIDNKSYVSYDWINVSTQDLIVFDLSYTGLNPFGLELVVALSSIGFPSVSNMTKAFLSIENKPSQIPGYSNIQALDAGAYPGFSFSKPVTNYTGEYIGIGIIVALFASIFVLYYVFNRKK
;
A
#
# COMPACT_ATOMS: atom_id res chain seq x y z
N MET A 1 -24.42 -41.77 9.73
CA MET A 1 -25.14 -40.50 9.55
C MET A 1 -24.56 -39.34 10.38
N LYS A 2 -24.27 -39.49 11.68
CA LYS A 2 -23.72 -38.39 12.51
C LYS A 2 -22.36 -37.83 12.04
N ALA A 3 -21.45 -38.68 11.54
CA ALA A 3 -20.14 -38.24 11.04
C ALA A 3 -20.22 -37.37 9.76
N LEU A 4 -21.23 -37.60 8.92
CA LEU A 4 -21.41 -36.86 7.66
C LEU A 4 -21.92 -35.42 7.93
N ALA A 5 -22.76 -35.26 8.95
CA ALA A 5 -23.28 -33.96 9.39
C ALA A 5 -22.19 -33.09 10.04
N ILE A 6 -21.27 -33.69 10.80
CA ILE A 6 -20.16 -32.97 11.44
C ILE A 6 -19.15 -32.48 10.39
N LEU A 7 -18.87 -33.30 9.37
CA LEU A 7 -17.98 -32.93 8.27
C LEU A 7 -18.53 -31.77 7.43
N SER A 8 -19.83 -31.77 7.17
CA SER A 8 -20.49 -30.70 6.39
C SER A 8 -20.56 -29.37 7.14
N VAL A 9 -20.69 -29.38 8.47
CA VAL A 9 -20.58 -28.18 9.31
C VAL A 9 -19.16 -27.61 9.30
N PHE A 10 -18.13 -28.47 9.37
CA PHE A 10 -16.73 -28.02 9.28
C PHE A 10 -16.39 -27.39 7.92
N ILE A 11 -16.86 -27.99 6.82
CA ILE A 11 -16.67 -27.43 5.48
C ILE A 11 -17.39 -26.09 5.34
N ALA A 12 -18.63 -25.99 5.83
CA ALA A 12 -19.39 -24.72 5.82
C ALA A 12 -18.69 -23.62 6.64
N LEU A 13 -18.10 -23.96 7.79
CA LEU A 13 -17.35 -23.00 8.61
C LEU A 13 -16.10 -22.48 7.88
N ILE A 14 -15.41 -23.34 7.13
CA ILE A 14 -14.25 -22.96 6.33
C ILE A 14 -14.67 -21.98 5.23
N PHE A 15 -15.81 -22.20 4.57
CA PHE A 15 -16.30 -21.30 3.52
C PHE A 15 -16.81 -19.95 4.05
N VAL A 16 -17.34 -19.88 5.29
CA VAL A 16 -17.75 -18.61 5.93
C VAL A 16 -16.54 -17.81 6.42
N ALA A 17 -15.41 -18.47 6.71
CA ALA A 17 -14.17 -17.83 7.14
C ALA A 17 -13.27 -17.36 5.99
N LEU A 18 -13.59 -17.69 4.74
CA LEU A 18 -12.86 -17.16 3.60
C LEU A 18 -13.25 -15.70 3.39
N PRO A 19 -12.31 -14.74 3.44
CA PRO A 19 -12.61 -13.36 3.12
C PRO A 19 -13.20 -13.31 1.71
N ALA A 20 -14.32 -12.60 1.55
CA ALA A 20 -14.92 -12.35 0.25
C ALA A 20 -13.91 -11.59 -0.62
N VAL A 21 -13.20 -12.31 -1.48
CA VAL A 21 -12.26 -11.74 -2.44
C VAL A 21 -13.07 -11.04 -3.53
N SER A 22 -13.39 -9.78 -3.27
CA SER A 22 -13.85 -8.83 -4.27
C SER A 22 -12.72 -8.60 -5.27
N SER A 23 -12.79 -9.27 -6.42
CA SER A 23 -11.95 -8.97 -7.58
C SER A 23 -12.53 -7.79 -8.34
N ALA A 24 -12.48 -6.60 -7.72
CA ALA A 24 -12.62 -5.36 -8.49
C ALA A 24 -11.44 -5.28 -9.47
N SER A 25 -11.76 -5.10 -10.76
CA SER A 25 -10.76 -4.87 -11.81
C SER A 25 -9.99 -3.59 -11.50
N THR A 26 -8.68 -3.71 -11.29
CA THR A 26 -7.79 -2.55 -11.18
C THR A 26 -7.77 -1.83 -12.53
N PRO A 27 -7.97 -0.50 -12.55
CA PRO A 27 -7.87 0.25 -13.79
C PRO A 27 -6.46 0.11 -14.38
N THR A 28 -6.38 0.07 -15.71
CA THR A 28 -5.09 0.15 -16.41
C THR A 28 -4.45 1.50 -16.10
N LEU A 29 -3.20 1.49 -15.63
CA LEU A 29 -2.47 2.71 -15.31
C LEU A 29 -2.01 3.40 -16.60
N PRO A 30 -2.17 4.73 -16.73
CA PRO A 30 -1.70 5.47 -17.89
C PRO A 30 -0.17 5.56 -17.87
N PRO A 31 0.46 5.62 -19.06
CA PRO A 31 1.91 5.82 -19.15
C PRO A 31 2.31 7.17 -18.52
N PRO A 32 3.55 7.28 -18.01
CA PRO A 32 4.04 8.53 -17.44
C PRO A 32 4.07 9.64 -18.50
N PRO A 33 3.81 10.90 -18.12
CA PRO A 33 3.91 12.04 -19.02
C PRO A 33 5.38 12.35 -19.34
N SER A 34 5.63 13.10 -20.42
CA SER A 34 7.00 13.56 -20.74
C SER A 34 7.51 14.65 -19.79
N SER A 35 6.62 15.28 -19.03
CA SER A 35 6.92 16.31 -18.04
C SER A 35 5.84 16.33 -16.96
N LEU A 36 6.25 16.55 -15.71
CA LEU A 36 5.33 16.65 -14.59
C LEU A 36 4.67 18.03 -14.51
N PRO A 37 3.39 18.12 -14.08
CA PRO A 37 2.69 19.39 -13.98
C PRO A 37 3.27 20.25 -12.85
N SER A 38 3.19 21.56 -13.02
CA SER A 38 3.58 22.52 -11.97
C SER A 38 2.41 22.78 -11.03
N ILE A 39 2.68 22.76 -9.72
CA ILE A 39 1.66 23.01 -8.70
C ILE A 39 2.04 24.26 -7.89
N THR A 40 1.15 25.23 -7.85
CA THR A 40 1.31 26.45 -7.06
C THR A 40 0.59 26.33 -5.72
N TYR A 41 1.27 26.71 -4.63
CA TYR A 41 0.70 26.82 -3.30
C TYR A 41 1.15 28.13 -2.64
N TYR A 42 0.53 28.47 -1.51
CA TYR A 42 0.79 29.72 -0.79
C TYR A 42 1.35 29.44 0.61
N TYR A 43 2.36 30.19 1.00
CA TYR A 43 2.93 30.23 2.35
C TYR A 43 3.18 31.71 2.71
N ASP A 44 2.62 32.15 3.83
CA ASP A 44 2.79 33.51 4.37
C ASP A 44 2.60 34.62 3.32
N SER A 45 1.44 34.59 2.63
CA SER A 45 1.07 35.52 1.53
C SER A 45 1.99 35.51 0.29
N THR A 46 3.00 34.63 0.25
CA THR A 46 3.86 34.38 -0.90
C THR A 46 3.43 33.10 -1.61
N HIS A 47 3.48 33.08 -2.94
CA HIS A 47 3.24 31.85 -3.69
C HIS A 47 4.55 31.17 -4.07
N TYR A 48 4.56 29.85 -4.00
CA TYR A 48 5.64 29.01 -4.49
C TYR A 48 5.09 28.01 -5.49
N THR A 49 5.93 27.60 -6.43
CA THR A 49 5.55 26.62 -7.45
C THR A 49 6.49 25.44 -7.37
N ILE A 50 5.93 24.24 -7.25
CA ILE A 50 6.63 22.98 -7.38
C ILE A 50 6.65 22.64 -8.87
N THR A 51 7.81 22.65 -9.50
CA THR A 51 7.97 22.31 -10.92
C THR A 51 8.43 20.87 -11.08
N SER A 52 8.63 20.43 -12.33
CA SER A 52 9.17 19.11 -12.61
C SER A 52 10.53 18.85 -11.94
N THR A 53 11.34 19.89 -11.70
CA THR A 53 12.65 19.75 -11.04
C THR A 53 12.48 19.45 -9.54
N GLU A 54 11.61 20.17 -8.85
CA GLU A 54 11.33 19.91 -7.43
C GLU A 54 10.63 18.56 -7.24
N TRP A 55 9.72 18.18 -8.14
CA TRP A 55 9.12 16.84 -8.12
C TRP A 55 10.15 15.74 -8.32
N GLY A 56 11.04 15.88 -9.32
CA GLY A 56 12.13 14.93 -9.54
C GLY A 56 13.05 14.78 -8.32
N SER A 57 13.33 15.89 -7.62
CA SER A 57 14.11 15.87 -6.38
C SER A 57 13.36 15.17 -5.24
N PHE A 58 12.04 15.39 -5.12
CA PHE A 58 11.20 14.67 -4.17
C PHE A 58 11.21 13.16 -4.42
N PHE A 59 11.00 12.72 -5.65
CA PHE A 59 11.02 11.29 -5.99
C PHE A 59 12.40 10.68 -5.74
N GLY A 60 13.46 11.30 -6.27
CA GLY A 60 14.82 10.76 -6.17
C GLY A 60 15.43 10.78 -4.77
N GLU A 61 15.15 11.81 -3.95
CA GLU A 61 15.78 11.95 -2.63
C GLU A 61 14.94 11.44 -1.46
N ILE A 62 13.61 11.34 -1.63
CA ILE A 62 12.69 10.91 -0.57
C ILE A 62 12.05 9.57 -0.91
N ILE A 63 11.37 9.45 -2.06
CA ILE A 63 10.64 8.21 -2.40
C ILE A 63 11.59 7.05 -2.73
N ASP A 64 12.68 7.31 -3.46
CA ASP A 64 13.66 6.29 -3.83
C ASP A 64 14.65 5.97 -2.70
N ASN A 65 14.62 6.76 -1.62
CA ASN A 65 15.52 6.59 -0.49
C ASN A 65 14.97 5.57 0.51
N LYS A 66 15.68 4.44 0.63
CA LYS A 66 15.36 3.30 1.51
C LYS A 66 15.30 3.62 3.00
N SER A 67 15.82 4.77 3.42
CA SER A 67 15.68 5.23 4.81
C SER A 67 14.30 5.81 5.10
N TYR A 68 13.56 6.23 4.06
CA TYR A 68 12.21 6.78 4.18
C TYR A 68 11.15 5.82 3.65
N VAL A 69 11.39 5.14 2.51
CA VAL A 69 10.45 4.20 1.90
C VAL A 69 11.17 2.90 1.54
N SER A 70 10.72 1.79 2.08
CA SER A 70 11.39 0.48 1.94
C SER A 70 11.18 -0.15 0.55
N TYR A 71 10.03 0.07 -0.09
CA TYR A 71 9.73 -0.46 -1.43
C TYR A 71 10.59 0.18 -2.52
N ASP A 72 10.90 -0.56 -3.59
CA ASP A 72 11.76 -0.08 -4.69
C ASP A 72 10.96 0.61 -5.78
N TRP A 73 10.80 1.92 -5.65
CA TRP A 73 10.01 2.73 -6.58
C TRP A 73 10.79 3.21 -7.81
N ILE A 74 12.13 3.24 -7.76
CA ILE A 74 12.99 3.79 -8.82
C ILE A 74 12.79 3.11 -10.18
N ASN A 75 12.38 1.84 -10.19
CA ASN A 75 12.14 1.04 -11.38
C ASN A 75 10.65 0.97 -11.79
N VAL A 76 9.77 1.67 -11.08
CA VAL A 76 8.33 1.68 -11.35
C VAL A 76 8.01 2.85 -12.28
N SER A 77 7.69 2.56 -13.53
CA SER A 77 7.42 3.57 -14.56
C SER A 77 6.24 4.50 -14.25
N THR A 78 5.38 4.12 -13.32
CA THR A 78 4.22 4.88 -12.85
C THR A 78 4.43 5.46 -11.45
N GLN A 79 5.68 5.62 -10.99
CA GLN A 79 6.01 6.19 -9.67
C GLN A 79 5.34 7.54 -9.42
N ASP A 80 5.23 8.38 -10.45
CA ASP A 80 4.61 9.70 -10.38
C ASP A 80 3.16 9.66 -9.85
N LEU A 81 2.45 8.55 -10.06
CA LEU A 81 1.09 8.32 -9.52
C LEU A 81 1.06 8.20 -7.99
N ILE A 82 2.20 8.19 -7.30
CA ILE A 82 2.24 8.37 -5.84
C ILE A 82 1.61 9.72 -5.47
N VAL A 83 1.91 10.77 -6.23
CA VAL A 83 1.49 12.15 -5.95
C VAL A 83 0.39 12.62 -6.90
N PHE A 84 0.44 12.21 -8.16
CA PHE A 84 -0.48 12.68 -9.19
C PHE A 84 -1.72 11.81 -9.35
N ASP A 85 -2.78 12.41 -9.86
CA ASP A 85 -3.96 11.67 -10.31
C ASP A 85 -3.69 10.91 -11.62
N LEU A 86 -4.63 10.08 -12.05
CA LEU A 86 -4.49 9.29 -13.29
C LEU A 86 -4.41 10.15 -14.56
N SER A 87 -4.76 11.44 -14.51
CA SER A 87 -4.64 12.34 -15.65
C SER A 87 -3.28 13.01 -15.75
N TYR A 88 -2.46 12.96 -14.69
CA TYR A 88 -1.24 13.73 -14.52
C TYR A 88 -1.43 15.25 -14.69
N THR A 89 -2.65 15.75 -14.50
CA THR A 89 -2.94 17.21 -14.53
C THR A 89 -3.13 17.79 -13.14
N GLY A 90 -3.45 16.94 -12.16
CA GLY A 90 -3.69 17.31 -10.77
C GLY A 90 -3.07 16.32 -9.79
N LEU A 91 -3.26 16.63 -8.52
CA LEU A 91 -2.80 15.80 -7.41
C LEU A 91 -3.86 14.78 -7.02
N ASN A 92 -3.41 13.58 -6.65
CA ASN A 92 -4.26 12.65 -5.92
C ASN A 92 -4.38 13.08 -4.44
N PRO A 93 -5.20 12.40 -3.62
CA PRO A 93 -5.35 12.73 -2.19
C PRO A 93 -4.04 12.78 -1.40
N PHE A 94 -3.11 11.85 -1.62
CA PHE A 94 -1.80 11.87 -0.95
C PHE A 94 -0.96 13.08 -1.38
N GLY A 95 -0.89 13.34 -2.69
CA GLY A 95 -0.18 14.51 -3.21
C GLY A 95 -0.75 15.82 -2.70
N LEU A 96 -2.08 15.92 -2.56
CA LEU A 96 -2.74 17.09 -1.98
C LEU A 96 -2.35 17.27 -0.50
N GLU A 97 -2.37 16.20 0.30
CA GLU A 97 -1.92 16.25 1.70
C GLU A 97 -0.46 16.71 1.83
N LEU A 98 0.41 16.24 0.93
CA LEU A 98 1.82 16.62 0.89
C LEU A 98 1.97 18.12 0.63
N VAL A 99 1.27 18.65 -0.39
CA VAL A 99 1.32 20.07 -0.74
C VAL A 99 0.71 20.95 0.35
N VAL A 100 -0.36 20.50 1.01
CA VAL A 100 -0.94 21.19 2.17
C VAL A 100 0.00 21.18 3.37
N ALA A 101 0.73 20.09 3.61
CA ALA A 101 1.76 20.07 4.65
C ALA A 101 2.91 21.02 4.31
N LEU A 102 3.39 21.01 3.06
CA LEU A 102 4.44 21.89 2.58
C LEU A 102 4.05 23.39 2.67
N SER A 103 2.78 23.72 2.40
CA SER A 103 2.27 25.08 2.50
C SER A 103 2.25 25.64 3.93
N SER A 104 2.44 24.78 4.94
CA SER A 104 2.66 25.19 6.33
C SER A 104 4.13 25.33 6.73
N ILE A 105 5.06 24.91 5.86
CA ILE A 105 6.51 24.83 6.13
C ILE A 105 7.28 25.91 5.36
N GLY A 106 6.98 26.13 4.09
CA GLY A 106 7.65 27.12 3.24
C GLY A 106 8.14 26.55 1.91
N PHE A 107 9.10 27.21 1.27
CA PHE A 107 9.55 26.94 -0.12
C PHE A 107 9.86 25.45 -0.41
N PRO A 108 9.65 24.97 -1.65
CA PRO A 108 9.75 23.56 -2.04
C PRO A 108 11.19 23.02 -2.18
N SER A 109 12.03 23.18 -1.16
CA SER A 109 13.29 22.42 -1.06
C SER A 109 13.05 20.97 -0.71
N VAL A 110 14.03 20.10 -1.02
CA VAL A 110 14.07 18.72 -0.53
C VAL A 110 13.89 18.68 0.99
N SER A 111 14.60 19.52 1.76
CA SER A 111 14.48 19.51 3.23
C SER A 111 13.04 19.79 3.72
N ASN A 112 12.36 20.76 3.11
CA ASN A 112 10.97 21.08 3.47
C ASN A 112 9.98 20.02 2.97
N MET A 113 10.21 19.46 1.78
CA MET A 113 9.47 18.33 1.24
C MET A 113 9.61 17.08 2.12
N THR A 114 10.79 16.80 2.65
CA THR A 114 11.03 15.71 3.62
C THR A 114 10.21 15.96 4.88
N LYS A 115 10.24 17.17 5.45
CA LYS A 115 9.43 17.50 6.62
C LYS A 115 7.93 17.36 6.34
N ALA A 116 7.48 17.82 5.17
CA ALA A 116 6.09 17.69 4.75
C ALA A 116 5.69 16.21 4.65
N PHE A 117 6.51 15.38 4.00
CA PHE A 117 6.33 13.94 3.87
C PHE A 117 6.22 13.26 5.24
N LEU A 118 7.21 13.46 6.12
CA LEU A 118 7.23 12.88 7.47
C LEU A 118 6.01 13.29 8.30
N SER A 119 5.49 14.50 8.10
CA SER A 119 4.30 14.97 8.82
C SER A 119 2.99 14.28 8.40
N ILE A 120 2.95 13.67 7.20
CA ILE A 120 1.77 13.00 6.66
C ILE A 120 1.91 11.48 6.55
N GLU A 121 3.11 10.95 6.76
CA GLU A 121 3.43 9.54 6.52
C GLU A 121 2.53 8.59 7.34
N ASN A 122 2.15 8.98 8.56
CA ASN A 122 1.34 8.18 9.47
C ASN A 122 -0.17 8.48 9.35
N LYS A 123 -0.59 9.36 8.42
CA LYS A 123 -2.01 9.59 8.16
C LYS A 123 -2.62 8.40 7.41
N PRO A 124 -3.94 8.17 7.54
CA PRO A 124 -4.63 7.13 6.78
C PRO A 124 -4.48 7.35 5.27
N SER A 125 -4.15 6.29 4.54
CA SER A 125 -4.17 6.31 3.07
C SER A 125 -5.58 6.07 2.53
N GLN A 126 -5.75 6.15 1.21
CA GLN A 126 -7.00 5.72 0.55
C GLN A 126 -7.17 4.20 0.54
N ILE A 127 -6.15 3.43 0.92
CA ILE A 127 -6.18 1.98 1.03
C ILE A 127 -6.65 1.62 2.45
N PRO A 128 -7.79 0.91 2.60
CA PRO A 128 -8.33 0.58 3.92
C PRO A 128 -7.34 -0.21 4.78
N GLY A 129 -7.08 0.28 6.00
CA GLY A 129 -6.19 -0.37 6.97
C GLY A 129 -4.70 -0.02 6.84
N TYR A 130 -4.33 0.87 5.92
CA TYR A 130 -2.94 1.31 5.72
C TYR A 130 -2.79 2.80 5.97
N SER A 131 -1.72 3.19 6.67
CA SER A 131 -1.22 4.57 6.61
C SER A 131 -0.52 4.84 5.26
N ASN A 132 -0.25 6.11 4.97
CA ASN A 132 0.46 6.52 3.76
C ASN A 132 1.81 5.79 3.62
N ILE A 133 2.61 5.74 4.69
CA ILE A 133 3.91 5.05 4.67
C ILE A 133 3.76 3.55 4.51
N GLN A 134 2.79 2.92 5.18
CA GLN A 134 2.56 1.48 5.06
C GLN A 134 2.13 1.10 3.64
N ALA A 135 1.35 1.94 2.96
CA ALA A 135 0.98 1.75 1.57
C ALA A 135 2.23 1.84 0.66
N LEU A 136 3.04 2.88 0.84
CA LEU A 136 4.27 3.09 0.06
C LEU A 136 5.29 1.98 0.25
N ASP A 137 5.53 1.56 1.49
CA ASP A 137 6.40 0.43 1.86
C ASP A 137 5.94 -0.90 1.28
N ALA A 138 4.64 -1.03 1.04
CA ALA A 138 4.05 -2.20 0.41
C ALA A 138 3.96 -2.08 -1.12
N GLY A 139 4.53 -1.03 -1.73
CA GLY A 139 4.49 -0.82 -3.18
C GLY A 139 3.11 -0.43 -3.72
N ALA A 140 2.24 0.11 -2.86
CA ALA A 140 0.92 0.60 -3.24
C ALA A 140 0.87 2.12 -3.27
N TYR A 141 0.03 2.67 -4.14
CA TYR A 141 -0.19 4.09 -4.28
C TYR A 141 -1.16 4.59 -3.20
N PRO A 142 -0.70 5.42 -2.23
CA PRO A 142 -1.52 5.82 -1.09
C PRO A 142 -2.74 6.68 -1.47
N GLY A 143 -2.69 7.36 -2.63
CA GLY A 143 -3.77 8.19 -3.15
C GLY A 143 -4.90 7.44 -3.85
N PHE A 144 -4.82 6.12 -4.02
CA PHE A 144 -5.82 5.35 -4.78
C PHE A 144 -6.38 4.17 -3.99
N SER A 145 -7.70 4.18 -3.76
CA SER A 145 -8.39 3.11 -3.02
C SER A 145 -8.39 1.75 -3.72
N PHE A 146 -8.19 1.73 -5.04
CA PHE A 146 -8.04 0.49 -5.82
C PHE A 146 -6.60 -0.05 -5.79
N SER A 147 -5.62 0.74 -5.34
CA SER A 147 -4.24 0.29 -5.30
C SER A 147 -4.09 -0.80 -4.24
N LYS A 148 -3.38 -1.85 -4.61
CA LYS A 148 -3.17 -3.01 -3.75
C LYS A 148 -1.69 -3.12 -3.42
N PRO A 149 -1.34 -3.36 -2.14
CA PRO A 149 -0.02 -3.83 -1.75
C PRO A 149 0.51 -4.90 -2.71
N VAL A 150 1.76 -4.76 -3.14
CA VAL A 150 2.47 -5.82 -3.85
C VAL A 150 2.63 -6.97 -2.87
N THR A 151 1.80 -7.99 -3.03
CA THR A 151 1.85 -9.18 -2.17
C THR A 151 3.16 -9.92 -2.42
N ASN A 152 4.12 -9.75 -1.52
CA ASN A 152 5.21 -10.71 -1.38
C ASN A 152 4.62 -11.97 -0.73
N TYR A 153 4.35 -13.00 -1.53
CA TYR A 153 3.72 -14.26 -1.11
C TYR A 153 4.49 -15.03 -0.01
N THR A 154 5.66 -14.56 0.43
CA THR A 154 6.48 -15.23 1.44
C THR A 154 5.75 -15.43 2.78
N GLY A 155 4.89 -14.51 3.22
CA GLY A 155 4.13 -14.65 4.46
C GLY A 155 2.94 -15.63 4.38
N GLU A 156 2.30 -15.71 3.20
CA GLU A 156 1.10 -16.53 2.98
C GLU A 156 1.44 -18.03 2.99
N TYR A 157 2.62 -18.41 2.48
CA TYR A 157 3.15 -19.78 2.60
C TYR A 157 3.42 -20.20 4.04
N ILE A 158 3.83 -19.26 4.91
CA ILE A 158 4.05 -19.55 6.34
C ILE A 158 2.70 -19.84 7.02
N GLY A 159 1.66 -19.05 6.73
CA GLY A 159 0.31 -19.27 7.24
C GLY A 159 -0.28 -20.61 6.81
N ILE A 160 -0.17 -20.95 5.52
CA ILE A 160 -0.60 -22.25 4.99
C ILE A 160 0.21 -23.38 5.65
N GLY A 161 1.52 -23.21 5.83
CA GLY A 161 2.39 -24.18 6.51
C GLY A 161 1.96 -24.49 7.94
N ILE A 162 1.59 -23.46 8.72
CA ILE A 162 1.10 -23.62 10.10
C ILE A 162 -0.22 -24.39 10.13
N ILE A 163 -1.16 -24.08 9.22
CA ILE A 163 -2.46 -24.77 9.13
C ILE A 163 -2.25 -26.25 8.80
N VAL A 164 -1.41 -26.57 7.81
CA VAL A 164 -1.10 -27.96 7.43
C VAL A 164 -0.44 -28.72 8.59
N ALA A 165 0.49 -28.10 9.31
CA ALA A 165 1.14 -28.69 10.47
C ALA A 165 0.15 -29.01 11.60
N LEU A 166 -0.81 -28.12 11.87
CA LEU A 166 -1.88 -28.35 12.84
C LEU A 166 -2.76 -29.54 12.46
N PHE A 167 -3.21 -29.63 11.20
CA PHE A 167 -4.01 -30.78 10.75
C PHE A 167 -3.24 -32.10 10.81
N ALA A 168 -1.97 -32.12 10.38
CA ALA A 168 -1.13 -33.31 10.47
C ALA A 168 -0.95 -33.78 11.93
N SER A 169 -0.72 -32.84 12.86
CA SER A 169 -0.54 -33.16 14.27
C SER A 169 -1.81 -33.77 14.90
N ILE A 170 -3.00 -33.25 14.56
CA ILE A 170 -4.29 -33.82 15.00
C ILE A 170 -4.47 -35.24 14.45
N PHE A 171 -4.11 -35.48 13.19
CA PHE A 171 -4.22 -36.80 12.57
C PHE A 171 -3.29 -37.83 13.22
N VAL A 172 -2.04 -37.43 13.52
CA VAL A 172 -1.06 -38.27 14.23
C VAL A 172 -1.54 -38.56 15.65
N LEU A 173 -2.01 -37.56 16.39
CA LEU A 173 -2.54 -37.73 17.74
C LEU A 173 -3.75 -38.67 17.75
N TYR A 174 -4.69 -38.49 16.82
CA TYR A 174 -5.83 -39.39 16.66
C TYR A 174 -5.37 -40.83 16.39
N TYR A 175 -4.44 -41.04 15.45
CA TYR A 175 -3.95 -42.38 15.14
C TYR A 175 -3.24 -43.03 16.33
N VAL A 176 -2.38 -42.31 17.04
CA VAL A 176 -1.63 -42.82 18.21
C VAL A 176 -2.58 -43.19 19.34
N PHE A 177 -3.55 -42.33 19.67
CA PHE A 177 -4.45 -42.57 20.81
C PHE A 177 -5.57 -43.58 20.51
N ASN A 178 -5.97 -43.76 19.25
CA ASN A 178 -6.99 -44.74 18.87
C ASN A 178 -6.43 -46.11 18.45
N ARG A 179 -5.09 -46.31 18.43
CA ARG A 179 -4.47 -47.60 18.06
C ARG A 179 -4.56 -48.69 19.14
N LYS A 180 -4.95 -48.34 20.37
CA LYS A 180 -5.06 -49.27 21.51
C LYS A 180 -6.50 -49.49 22.00
N LYS A 181 -7.48 -49.39 21.09
CA LYS A 181 -8.83 -49.89 21.30
C LYS A 181 -9.11 -51.04 20.35
#